data_AF-A0A836QM90-F1
#
_entry.id   AF-A0A836QM90-F1
#
_cell.length_a   1.000
_cell.length_b   1.000
_cell.length_c   1.000
_cell.angle_alpha   90.00
_cell.angle_beta   90.00
_cell.angle_gamma   90.00
#
_symmetry.space_group_name_H-M   'P 1'
#
loop_
_entity.id
_entity.type
_entity.pdbx_description
1 polymer ?
#
loop_
_entity_poly.entity_id
_entity_poly.type
_entity_poly.pdbx_seq_one_letter_code
_entity_poly.pdbx_strand_id
1 'polypeptide(L)' 'MASAILLFILNLIGLGIGPWFVGYVSDALAPHYGAESLRWALVSIVSIGNAWAAIHYFVAARTLRRDLTAKDLRK' A
#
# COMPACT_ATOMS: atom_id res chain seq x y z
N MET A 1 11.81 -19.13 -9.21
CA MET A 1 11.07 -18.49 -10.32
C MET A 1 9.82 -17.74 -9.85
N ALA A 2 8.96 -18.32 -9.01
CA ALA A 2 7.76 -17.64 -8.48
C ALA A 2 8.03 -16.26 -7.83
N SER A 3 9.06 -16.16 -6.98
CA SER A 3 9.41 -14.89 -6.32
C SER A 3 9.89 -13.81 -7.29
N ALA A 4 10.52 -14.19 -8.42
CA ALA A 4 10.98 -13.23 -9.43
C ALA A 4 9.80 -12.61 -10.19
N ILE A 5 8.80 -13.44 -10.56
CA ILE A 5 7.56 -12.96 -11.18
C ILE A 5 6.78 -12.08 -10.20
N LEU A 6 6.68 -12.49 -8.93
CA LEU A 6 6.03 -11.69 -7.89
C LEU A 6 6.68 -10.31 -7.75
N LEU A 7 8.01 -10.27 -7.59
CA LEU A 7 8.75 -9.02 -7.46
C LEU A 7 8.65 -8.17 -8.73
N PHE A 8 8.66 -8.80 -9.91
CA PHE A 8 8.45 -8.09 -11.16
C PHE A 8 7.08 -7.41 -11.20
N ILE A 9 6.00 -8.11 -10.86
CA ILE A 9 4.65 -7.56 -10.82
C ILE A 9 4.53 -6.45 -9.75
N LEU A 10 5.07 -6.66 -8.55
CA LEU A 10 5.07 -5.67 -7.49
C LEU A 10 5.78 -4.37 -7.93
N ASN A 11 6.94 -4.49 -8.57
CA ASN A 11 7.67 -3.33 -9.06
C ASN A 11 6.97 -2.65 -10.23
N LEU A 12 6.38 -3.42 -11.16
CA LEU A 12 5.67 -2.86 -12.31
C LEU A 12 4.45 -2.04 -11.86
N ILE A 13 3.66 -2.59 -10.93
CA ILE A 13 2.48 -1.91 -10.39
C ILE A 13 2.90 -0.73 -9.51
N GLY A 14 3.86 -0.94 -8.60
CA GLY A 14 4.29 0.10 -7.66
C GLY A 14 4.96 1.30 -8.33
N LEU A 15 5.91 1.03 -9.24
CA LEU A 15 6.64 2.09 -9.97
C LEU A 15 5.85 2.64 -11.16
N GLY A 16 4.88 1.89 -11.69
CA GLY A 16 4.01 2.35 -12.77
C GLY A 16 2.83 3.16 -12.28
N ILE A 17 1.93 2.52 -11.51
CA ILE A 17 0.68 3.15 -11.06
C ILE A 17 0.93 4.18 -9.95
N GLY A 18 1.96 4.00 -9.14
CA GLY A 18 2.30 4.91 -8.04
C GLY A 18 2.49 6.37 -8.48
N PRO A 19 3.47 6.68 -9.36
CA PRO A 19 3.70 8.04 -9.82
C PRO A 19 2.52 8.65 -10.57
N TRP A 20 1.84 7.85 -11.40
CA TRP A 20 0.66 8.31 -12.12
C TRP A 20 -0.47 8.72 -11.16
N PHE A 21 -0.75 7.89 -10.15
CA PHE A 21 -1.79 8.17 -9.16
C PHE A 21 -1.45 9.37 -8.28
N VAL A 22 -0.18 9.49 -7.84
CA VAL A 22 0.30 10.67 -7.09
C VAL A 22 0.17 11.94 -7.93
N GLY A 23 0.51 11.88 -9.23
CA GLY A 23 0.35 13.01 -10.15
C GLY A 23 -1.10 13.44 -10.28
N TYR A 24 -2.01 12.50 -10.52
CA TYR A 24 -3.45 12.78 -10.59
C TYR A 24 -3.99 13.47 -9.34
N VAL A 25 -3.60 12.98 -8.15
CA VAL A 25 -4.02 13.58 -6.87
C VAL A 25 -3.39 14.96 -6.67
N SER A 26 -2.12 15.13 -7.06
CA SER A 26 -1.43 16.43 -7.04
C SER A 26 -2.13 17.47 -7.92
N ASP A 27 -2.54 17.08 -9.13
CA ASP A 27 -3.25 17.97 -10.06
C ASP A 27 -4.63 18.37 -9.50
N ALA A 28 -5.34 17.44 -8.84
CA ALA A 28 -6.60 17.73 -8.16
C ALA A 28 -6.43 18.68 -6.96
N LEU A 29 -5.27 18.65 -6.29
CA LEU A 29 -4.92 19.51 -5.16
C LEU A 29 -4.34 20.86 -5.60
N ALA A 30 -3.84 20.99 -6.83
CA ALA A 30 -3.21 22.19 -7.36
C ALA A 30 -4.07 23.48 -7.22
N PRO A 31 -5.41 23.46 -7.43
CA PRO A 31 -6.23 24.66 -7.27
C PRO A 31 -6.24 25.25 -5.84
N HIS A 32 -6.01 24.42 -4.83
CA HIS A 32 -6.06 24.82 -3.42
C HIS A 32 -4.68 25.01 -2.80
N TYR A 33 -3.70 24.22 -3.23
CA TYR A 33 -2.38 24.15 -2.60
C TYR A 33 -1.22 24.64 -3.48
N GLY A 34 -1.47 24.96 -4.76
CA GLY A 34 -0.45 25.50 -5.67
C GLY A 34 0.83 24.67 -5.70
N ALA A 35 1.98 25.29 -5.41
CA ALA A 35 3.28 24.62 -5.38
C ALA A 35 3.40 23.51 -4.32
N GLU A 36 2.56 23.52 -3.29
CA GLU A 36 2.56 22.53 -2.21
C GLU A 36 1.66 21.33 -2.50
N SER A 37 0.95 21.30 -3.63
CA SER A 37 0.00 20.24 -3.98
C SER A 37 0.64 18.84 -4.00
N LEU A 38 1.84 18.71 -4.57
CA LEU A 38 2.58 17.45 -4.62
C LEU A 38 2.94 16.96 -3.21
N ARG A 39 3.33 17.86 -2.30
CA ARG A 39 3.61 17.52 -0.90
C ARG A 39 2.36 16.93 -0.24
N TRP A 40 1.23 17.61 -0.40
CA TRP A 40 -0.03 17.16 0.19
C TRP A 40 -0.56 15.87 -0.45
N ALA A 41 -0.33 15.66 -1.74
CA ALA A 41 -0.63 14.41 -2.42
C ALA A 41 0.18 13.24 -1.82
N LEU A 42 1.49 13.40 -1.65
CA LEU A 42 2.34 12.39 -1.05
C LEU A 42 1.95 12.10 0.41
N VAL A 43 1.75 13.15 1.22
CA VAL A 43 1.37 13.00 2.63
C VAL A 43 0.04 12.26 2.78
N SER A 44 -0.97 12.64 2.00
CA SER A 44 -2.30 12.03 2.09
C SER A 44 -2.28 10.56 1.65
N ILE A 45 -1.67 10.26 0.50
CA ILE A 45 -1.58 8.89 -0.03
C ILE A 45 -0.82 7.98 0.92
N VAL A 46 0.34 8.42 1.43
CA VAL A 46 1.16 7.62 2.35
C VAL A 46 0.44 7.41 3.68
N SER A 47 -0.21 8.43 4.22
CA SER A 47 -0.91 8.32 5.51
C SER A 47 -2.11 7.37 5.43
N ILE A 48 -2.95 7.54 4.39
CA ILE A 48 -4.13 6.68 4.17
C ILE A 48 -3.69 5.25 3.87
N GLY A 49 -2.67 5.06 3.01
CA GLY A 49 -2.15 3.74 2.67
C GLY A 49 -1.57 3.00 3.87
N ASN A 50 -0.80 3.68 4.73
CA ASN A 50 -0.27 3.07 5.95
C ASN A 50 -1.36 2.77 6.98
N ALA A 51 -2.33 3.66 7.15
CA ALA A 51 -3.47 3.40 8.03
C ALA A 51 -4.26 2.16 7.56
N TRP A 52 -4.51 2.06 6.25
CA TRP A 52 -5.15 0.90 5.64
C TRP A 52 -4.36 -0.38 5.89
N ALA A 53 -3.04 -0.37 5.65
CA ALA A 53 -2.16 -1.51 5.89
C ALA A 53 -2.16 -1.91 7.38
N ALA A 54 -2.05 -0.93 8.29
CA ALA A 54 -2.08 -1.17 9.73
C ALA A 54 -3.38 -1.84 10.18
N ILE A 55 -4.53 -1.39 9.69
CA ILE A 55 -5.83 -2.01 9.97
C ILE A 55 -5.84 -3.48 9.50
N HIS A 56 -5.38 -3.75 8.28
CA HIS A 56 -5.37 -5.12 7.74
C HIS A 56 -4.42 -6.03 8.52
N TYR A 57 -3.22 -5.56 8.84
CA TYR A 57 -2.29 -6.31 9.67
C TYR A 57 -2.85 -6.58 11.06
N PHE A 58 -3.52 -5.59 11.67
CA PHE A 58 -4.15 -5.75 12.97
C PHE A 58 -5.30 -6.76 12.95
N VAL A 59 -6.15 -6.73 11.91
CA VAL A 59 -7.24 -7.70 11.74
C VAL A 59 -6.68 -9.11 11.51
N ALA A 60 -5.66 -9.26 10.66
CA ALA A 60 -5.01 -10.54 10.40
C ALA A 60 -4.31 -11.10 11.65
N ALA A 61 -3.71 -10.24 12.47
CA ALA A 61 -3.07 -10.64 13.72
C ALA A 61 -4.04 -11.34 14.69
N ARG A 62 -5.35 -11.05 14.62
CA ARG A 62 -6.36 -11.70 15.47
C ARG A 62 -6.55 -13.18 15.17
N THR A 63 -6.36 -13.62 13.92
CA THR A 63 -6.49 -15.04 13.54
C THR A 63 -5.16 -15.78 13.54
N LEU A 64 -4.03 -15.05 13.59
CA LEU A 64 -2.69 -15.60 13.46
C LEU A 64 -2.41 -16.76 14.41
N ARG A 65 -2.80 -16.67 15.69
CA ARG A 65 -2.55 -17.76 16.66
C ARG A 65 -3.30 -19.04 16.30
N ARG A 66 -4.55 -18.92 15.82
CA ARG A 66 -5.36 -20.06 15.36
C ARG A 66 -4.76 -20.66 14.10
N ASP A 67 -4.33 -19.82 13.17
CA ASP A 67 -3.78 -20.25 11.88
C ASP A 67 -2.43 -20.97 12.05
N LEU A 68 -1.61 -20.53 13.01
CA LEU A 68 -0.37 -21.21 13.39
C LEU A 68 -0.64 -22.60 13.96
N THR A 69 -1.55 -22.73 14.94
CA THR A 69 -1.91 -24.04 15.52
C THR A 69 -2.53 -24.99 14.49
N ALA A 70 -3.39 -24.50 13.60
CA ALA A 70 -3.97 -25.32 12.53
C ALA A 70 -2.93 -25.82 11.52
N LYS A 71 -1.83 -25.07 11.33
CA LYS A 71 -0.73 -25.45 10.44
C LYS A 71 0.17 -26.50 11.09
N ASP A 72 0.39 -26.42 12.40
CA ASP A 72 1.17 -27.42 13.15
C ASP A 72 0.43 -28.76 13.25
N LEU A 73 -0.91 -28.76 13.34
CA LEU A 73 -1.73 -29.99 13.32
C LEU A 73 -1.80 -30.68 11.95
N ARG A 74 -1.36 -30.02 10.87
CA ARG A 74 -1.36 -30.56 9.49
C ARG A 74 0.01 -31.11 9.06
N LYS A 75 1.05 -30.96 9.88
CA LYS A 75 2.34 -31.59 9.69
C LYS A 75 2.36 -32.96 10.35
#